data_AF-A0A7V3ADG4-F1
#
_entry.id   AF-A0A7V3ADG4-F1
#
_cell.length_a   1.000
_cell.length_b   1.000
_cell.length_c   1.000
_cell.angle_alpha   90.00
_cell.angle_beta   90.00
_cell.angle_gamma   90.00
#
_symmetry.space_group_name_H-M   'P 1'
#
loop_
_entity.id
_entity.type
_entity.pdbx_description
1 polymer ?
#
loop_
_entity_poly.entity_id
_entity_poly.type
_entity_poly.pdbx_seq_one_letter_code
_entity_poly.pdbx_strand_id
1 'polypeptide(L)'
;MPTILLVPPELQFVAQRLYQSTTVDPGSGGTLGTANIHAGRYRPVVADWLSDSEFSGSSPKAWYLFRDPGVLAPVVVSFLDGVQTPTVEAAEADFHKLGMQFRGYFDFGVDLAEPLAGIKAKVEA
;
A
#
# COMPACT_ATOMS: atom_id res chain seq x y z
N MET A 1 7.43 15.52 -1.21
CA MET A 1 8.33 14.63 -0.46
C MET A 1 7.55 13.38 -0.06
N PRO A 2 8.16 12.19 -0.07
CA PRO A 2 7.47 10.98 0.34
C PRO A 2 7.08 11.01 1.82
N THR A 3 5.96 10.41 2.17
CA THR A 3 5.41 10.40 3.54
C THR A 3 5.00 8.99 3.99
N ILE A 4 4.84 8.05 3.06
CA ILE A 4 4.35 6.69 3.33
C ILE A 4 5.41 5.69 2.86
N LEU A 5 5.81 4.80 3.76
CA LEU A 5 6.70 3.67 3.48
C LEU A 5 5.89 2.38 3.55
N LEU A 6 5.44 1.88 2.40
CA LEU A 6 4.66 0.64 2.32
C LEU A 6 5.61 -0.56 2.20
N VAL A 7 5.38 -1.57 3.04
CA VAL A 7 6.21 -2.77 3.15
C VAL A 7 5.37 -4.03 3.38
N PRO A 8 5.88 -5.22 3.01
CA PRO A 8 5.29 -6.49 3.41
C PRO A 8 5.55 -6.80 4.91
N PRO A 9 4.83 -7.77 5.49
CA PRO A 9 4.95 -8.14 6.91
C PRO A 9 6.39 -8.49 7.33
N GLU A 10 7.16 -9.17 6.49
CA GLU A 10 8.53 -9.60 6.77
C GLU A 10 9.48 -8.42 7.02
N LEU A 11 9.17 -7.26 6.45
CA LEU A 11 9.98 -6.04 6.54
C LEU A 11 9.45 -5.05 7.59
N GLN A 12 8.35 -5.35 8.28
CA GLN A 12 7.72 -4.47 9.26
C GLN A 12 8.70 -3.97 10.32
N PHE A 13 9.42 -4.88 10.98
CA PHE A 13 10.33 -4.51 12.06
C PHE A 13 11.50 -3.66 11.57
N VAL A 14 12.00 -3.94 10.36
CA VAL A 14 13.06 -3.15 9.74
C VAL A 14 12.55 -1.75 9.41
N ALA A 15 11.35 -1.63 8.84
CA ALA A 15 10.74 -0.36 8.51
C ALA A 15 10.46 0.49 9.76
N GLN A 16 9.95 -0.11 10.83
CA GLN A 16 9.73 0.56 12.12
C GLN A 16 11.05 1.03 12.74
N ARG A 17 12.09 0.19 12.70
CA ARG A 17 13.42 0.57 13.19
C ARG A 17 13.98 1.77 12.42
N LEU A 18 13.89 1.78 11.09
CA LEU A 18 14.33 2.90 10.26
C LEU A 18 13.55 4.19 10.55
N TYR A 19 12.24 4.08 10.82
CA TYR A 19 11.40 5.22 11.17
C TYR A 19 11.75 5.84 12.52
N GLN A 20 12.05 5.00 13.53
CA GLN A 20 12.31 5.43 14.90
C GLN A 20 13.78 5.78 15.17
N SER A 21 14.72 5.25 14.39
CA SER A 21 16.15 5.43 14.65
C SER A 21 16.53 6.90 14.52
N THR A 22 17.00 7.53 15.60
CA THR A 22 17.54 8.89 15.58
C THR A 22 19.01 8.94 15.18
N THR A 23 19.65 7.77 15.10
CA THR A 23 21.06 7.63 14.74
C THR A 23 21.26 6.72 13.54
N VAL A 24 22.36 6.93 12.81
CA VAL A 24 22.86 6.03 11.76
C VAL A 24 24.26 5.57 12.14
N ASP A 25 24.58 4.31 11.84
CA ASP A 25 25.96 3.82 11.89
C ASP A 25 26.62 4.16 10.55
N PRO A 26 27.61 5.08 10.53
CA PRO A 26 28.28 5.47 9.29
C PRO A 26 29.22 4.37 8.76
N GLY A 27 29.46 3.29 9.52
CA GLY A 27 30.36 2.21 9.16
C GLY A 27 31.84 2.63 9.17
N SER A 28 32.73 1.67 8.89
CA SER A 28 34.16 1.92 8.78
C SER A 28 34.48 2.81 7.58
N GLY A 29 34.85 4.07 7.83
CA GLY A 29 35.24 5.04 6.79
C GLY A 29 34.15 6.07 6.43
N GLY A 30 33.03 6.10 7.14
CA GLY A 30 31.98 7.07 6.87
C GLY A 30 32.35 8.50 7.31
N THR A 31 32.22 9.44 6.38
CA THR A 31 32.35 10.90 6.61
C THR A 31 31.06 11.55 7.12
N LEU A 32 29.99 10.77 7.27
CA LEU A 32 28.68 11.23 7.70
C LEU A 32 28.57 11.22 9.24
N GLY A 33 27.91 12.24 9.79
CA GLY A 33 27.62 12.30 11.22
C GLY A 33 26.60 11.24 11.66
N THR A 34 26.58 10.93 12.96
CA THR A 34 25.73 9.90 13.56
C THR A 34 24.24 10.23 13.55
N ALA A 35 23.83 11.47 13.25
CA ALA A 35 22.44 11.89 13.30
C ALA A 35 21.63 11.41 12.08
N ASN A 36 20.49 10.76 12.32
CA ASN A 36 19.57 10.36 11.25
C ASN A 36 18.64 11.52 10.87
N ILE A 37 18.91 12.17 9.74
CA ILE A 37 18.06 13.25 9.21
C ILE A 37 16.67 12.78 8.75
N HIS A 38 16.49 11.46 8.55
CA HIS A 38 15.26 10.84 8.06
C HIS A 38 14.38 10.26 9.17
N ALA A 39 14.81 10.34 10.43
CA ALA A 39 14.01 9.91 11.58
C ALA A 39 12.63 10.58 11.55
N GLY A 40 11.57 9.79 11.72
CA GLY A 40 10.20 10.28 11.76
C GLY A 40 9.61 10.75 10.41
N ARG A 41 10.33 10.68 9.29
CA ARG A 41 9.86 11.27 8.02
C ARG A 41 8.82 10.45 7.24
N TYR A 42 8.90 9.12 7.29
CA TYR A 42 8.05 8.23 6.46
C TYR A 42 7.29 7.27 7.36
N ARG A 43 5.96 7.36 7.40
CA ARG A 43 5.12 6.45 8.20
C ARG A 43 5.16 5.04 7.59
N PRO A 44 5.64 4.02 8.32
CA PRO A 44 5.55 2.63 7.87
C PRO A 44 4.08 2.18 7.78
N VAL A 45 3.71 1.59 6.66
CA VAL A 45 2.42 0.93 6.44
C VAL A 45 2.71 -0.50 6.02
N VAL A 46 2.08 -1.45 6.69
CA VAL A 46 2.23 -2.88 6.37
C VAL A 46 1.04 -3.30 5.50
N ALA A 47 1.32 -3.99 4.41
CA ALA A 47 0.29 -4.62 3.58
C ALA A 47 0.57 -6.11 3.41
N ASP A 48 -0.30 -6.93 3.97
CA ASP A 48 -0.17 -8.39 3.99
C ASP A 48 -0.22 -8.99 2.58
N TRP A 49 -0.98 -8.37 1.67
CA TRP A 49 -1.10 -8.81 0.27
C TRP A 49 0.23 -8.75 -0.50
N LEU A 50 1.23 -8.00 -0.02
CA LEU A 50 2.56 -8.02 -0.63
C LEU A 50 3.32 -9.33 -0.35
N SER A 51 2.93 -10.10 0.66
CA SER A 51 3.47 -11.43 0.94
C SER A 51 2.69 -12.56 0.25
N ASP A 52 1.51 -12.27 -0.28
CA ASP A 52 0.61 -13.29 -0.80
C ASP A 52 0.92 -13.61 -2.27
N SER A 53 1.33 -14.85 -2.55
CA SER A 53 1.69 -15.33 -3.87
C SER A 53 0.51 -15.46 -4.84
N GLU A 54 -0.73 -15.43 -4.35
CA GLU A 54 -1.92 -15.44 -5.21
C GLU A 54 -2.07 -14.11 -5.98
N PHE A 55 -1.51 -13.01 -5.47
CA PHE A 55 -1.51 -11.72 -6.15
C PHE A 55 -0.32 -11.60 -7.12
N SER A 56 -0.62 -11.33 -8.38
CA SER A 56 0.42 -11.03 -9.38
C SER A 56 1.22 -9.79 -8.98
N GLY A 57 2.55 -9.91 -8.99
CA GLY A 57 3.46 -8.82 -8.64
C GLY A 57 3.73 -8.64 -7.14
N SER A 58 3.22 -9.53 -6.29
CA SER A 58 3.56 -9.59 -4.86
C SER A 58 5.06 -9.83 -4.65
N SER A 59 5.58 -9.35 -3.53
CA SER A 59 6.98 -9.54 -3.18
C SER A 59 7.21 -9.33 -1.67
N PRO A 60 7.69 -10.36 -0.94
CA PRO A 60 7.99 -10.26 0.49
C PRO A 60 9.28 -9.46 0.78
N LYS A 61 9.92 -8.91 -0.26
CA LYS A 61 11.17 -8.14 -0.17
C LYS A 61 11.06 -6.73 -0.78
N ALA A 62 9.89 -6.34 -1.27
CA ALA A 62 9.70 -5.06 -1.92
C ALA A 62 9.45 -3.94 -0.90
N TRP A 63 10.03 -2.77 -1.18
CA TRP A 63 9.82 -1.53 -0.46
C TRP A 63 9.14 -0.54 -1.41
N TYR A 64 8.14 0.16 -0.90
CA TYR A 64 7.40 1.16 -1.65
C TYR A 64 7.44 2.47 -0.89
N LEU A 65 7.81 3.54 -1.58
CA LEU A 65 7.87 4.88 -1.00
C LEU A 65 6.94 5.79 -1.77
N PHE A 66 5.89 6.26 -1.11
CA PHE A 66 4.83 7.06 -1.70
C PHE A 66 4.79 8.47 -1.15
N ARG A 67 4.38 9.40 -2.02
CA ARG A 67 4.04 10.77 -1.65
C ARG A 67 2.68 10.83 -0.98
N ASP A 68 2.45 11.93 -0.28
CA ASP A 68 1.12 12.27 0.22
C ASP A 68 0.14 12.40 -0.96
N PRO A 69 -0.93 11.59 -1.00
CA PRO A 69 -1.92 11.64 -2.07
C PRO A 69 -2.66 12.98 -2.14
N GLY A 70 -2.73 13.76 -1.04
CA GLY A 70 -3.29 15.11 -1.05
C GLY A 70 -2.45 16.13 -1.84
N VAL A 71 -1.17 15.82 -2.10
CA VAL A 71 -0.28 16.65 -2.93
C VAL A 71 -0.16 16.06 -4.34
N LEU A 72 0.10 14.77 -4.44
CA LEU A 72 0.25 14.07 -5.72
C LEU A 72 0.07 12.57 -5.48
N ALA A 73 -0.98 11.99 -6.05
CA ALA A 73 -1.37 10.61 -5.80
C ALA A 73 -0.61 9.63 -6.73
N PRO A 74 0.04 8.58 -6.18
CA PRO A 74 0.64 7.52 -7.00
C PRO A 74 -0.42 6.57 -7.58
N VAL A 75 -1.54 6.41 -6.88
CA VAL A 75 -2.64 5.51 -7.22
C VAL A 75 -3.94 6.29 -7.09
N VAL A 76 -4.84 6.14 -8.05
CA VAL A 76 -6.17 6.75 -8.05
C VAL A 76 -7.23 5.66 -8.09
N VAL A 77 -8.31 5.89 -7.34
CA VAL A 77 -9.51 5.06 -7.34
C VAL A 77 -10.64 5.88 -7.94
N SER A 78 -11.28 5.36 -8.96
CA SER A 78 -12.39 5.99 -9.66
C SER A 78 -13.66 5.18 -9.41
N PHE A 79 -14.74 5.85 -9.01
CA PHE A 79 -16.03 5.22 -8.75
C PHE A 79 -17.00 5.53 -9.90
N LEU A 80 -17.65 4.50 -10.44
CA LEU A 80 -18.64 4.68 -11.49
C LEU A 80 -19.81 5.52 -10.93
N ASP A 81 -20.21 6.54 -11.68
CA ASP A 81 -21.25 7.50 -11.28
C ASP A 81 -21.05 8.18 -9.92
N GLY A 82 -19.81 8.17 -9.39
CA GLY A 82 -19.50 8.71 -8.06
C GLY A 82 -20.04 7.88 -6.89
N VAL A 83 -20.54 6.66 -7.15
CA VAL A 83 -21.10 5.78 -6.12
C VAL A 83 -19.95 5.09 -5.37
N GLN A 84 -19.66 5.54 -4.15
CA GLN A 84 -18.55 5.02 -3.33
C GLN A 84 -18.95 3.87 -2.39
N THR A 85 -20.19 3.41 -2.48
CA THR A 85 -20.73 2.34 -1.64
C THR A 85 -21.18 1.17 -2.50
N PRO A 86 -20.91 -0.08 -2.08
CA PRO A 86 -21.42 -1.25 -2.80
C PRO A 86 -22.95 -1.28 -2.78
N THR A 87 -23.54 -1.71 -3.89
CA THR A 87 -24.99 -1.90 -4.00
C THR A 87 -25.32 -3.37 -3.76
N VAL A 88 -26.31 -3.62 -2.90
CA VAL A 88 -26.84 -4.96 -2.64
C VAL A 88 -28.31 -4.98 -3.02
N GLU A 89 -28.69 -5.92 -3.89
CA GLU A 89 -30.05 -6.14 -4.33
C GLU A 89 -30.53 -7.51 -3.86
N ALA A 90 -31.80 -7.58 -3.47
CA ALA A 90 -32.45 -8.81 -3.04
C ALA A 90 -33.67 -9.09 -3.92
N ALA A 91 -33.90 -10.35 -4.25
CA ALA A 91 -35.06 -10.82 -5.00
C ALA A 91 -35.56 -12.16 -4.44
N GLU A 92 -36.84 -12.46 -4.62
CA GLU A 92 -37.35 -13.81 -4.34
C GLU A 92 -36.69 -14.81 -5.29
N ALA A 93 -36.34 -15.99 -4.78
CA ALA A 93 -35.88 -17.07 -5.64
C ALA A 93 -37.03 -17.55 -6.56
N ASP A 94 -36.67 -18.08 -7.73
CA ASP A 94 -37.64 -18.65 -8.67
C ASP A 94 -38.52 -19.71 -7.98
N PHE A 95 -39.77 -19.87 -8.42
CA PHE A 95 -40.84 -20.60 -7.73
C PHE A 95 -40.46 -22.03 -7.29
N HIS A 96 -39.56 -22.69 -8.04
CA HIS A 96 -39.06 -24.03 -7.73
C HIS A 96 -37.98 -24.06 -6.64
N LYS A 97 -37.59 -22.91 -6.07
CA LYS A 97 -36.60 -22.77 -4.99
C LYS A 97 -37.18 -21.89 -3.88
N LEU A 98 -37.19 -22.41 -2.65
CA LEU A 98 -37.52 -21.62 -1.48
C LEU A 98 -36.30 -20.78 -1.08
N GLY A 99 -36.45 -19.46 -1.03
CA GLY A 99 -35.41 -18.58 -0.50
C GLY A 99 -35.39 -17.18 -1.11
N MET A 100 -34.40 -16.40 -0.70
CA MET A 100 -34.08 -15.08 -1.21
C MET A 100 -32.74 -15.13 -1.93
N GLN A 101 -32.64 -14.50 -3.09
CA GLN A 101 -31.40 -14.30 -3.81
C GLN A 101 -30.85 -12.92 -3.48
N PHE A 102 -29.53 -12.84 -3.32
CA PHE A 102 -28.82 -11.59 -3.13
C PHE A 102 -27.76 -11.46 -4.24
N ARG A 103 -27.65 -10.28 -4.83
CA ARG A 103 -26.50 -9.91 -5.66
C ARG A 103 -25.92 -8.61 -5.16
N GLY A 104 -24.60 -8.54 -5.14
CA GLY A 104 -23.86 -7.33 -4.82
C GLY A 104 -22.98 -6.92 -5.98
N TYR A 105 -22.89 -5.63 -6.25
CA TYR A 105 -21.93 -5.06 -7.19
C TYR A 105 -21.30 -3.81 -6.60
N PHE A 106 -20.05 -3.55 -7.00
CA PHE A 106 -19.35 -2.33 -6.66
C PHE A 106 -18.45 -1.92 -7.81
N ASP A 107 -18.86 -0.89 -8.53
CA ASP A 107 -18.21 -0.49 -9.77
C ASP A 107 -17.16 0.59 -9.48
N PHE A 108 -15.92 0.15 -9.36
CA PHE A 108 -14.76 1.04 -9.21
C PHE A 108 -13.57 0.52 -10.02
N GLY A 109 -12.72 1.45 -10.44
CA GLY A 109 -11.45 1.20 -11.11
C GLY A 109 -10.28 1.69 -10.25
N VAL A 110 -9.13 1.05 -10.41
CA VAL A 110 -7.87 1.45 -9.76
C VAL A 110 -6.78 1.54 -10.80
N ASP A 111 -6.15 2.71 -10.89
CA ASP A 111 -5.09 2.99 -11.86
C ASP A 111 -3.88 3.65 -11.20
N LEU A 112 -2.70 3.43 -11.80
CA LEU A 112 -1.51 4.22 -11.47
C LEU A 112 -1.65 5.60 -12.10
N ALA A 113 -1.51 6.65 -11.28
CA ALA A 113 -1.68 8.02 -11.73
C ALA A 113 -0.34 8.68 -12.06
N GLU A 114 0.36 9.20 -11.04
CA GLU A 114 1.63 9.90 -11.25
C GLU A 114 2.84 9.00 -11.00
N PRO A 115 3.64 8.64 -12.03
CA PRO A 115 4.80 7.78 -11.87
C PRO A 115 5.89 8.36 -10.95
N LEU A 116 5.99 9.68 -10.81
CA LEU A 116 6.95 10.33 -9.92
C LEU A 116 6.50 10.38 -8.45
N ALA A 117 5.25 10.00 -8.16
CA ALA A 117 4.68 10.04 -6.81
C ALA A 117 4.94 8.76 -6.00
N GLY A 118 5.50 7.72 -6.62
CA GLY A 118 5.81 6.46 -5.98
C GLY A 118 7.04 5.79 -6.58
N ILE A 119 7.83 5.13 -5.74
CA ILE A 119 8.93 4.29 -6.20
C ILE A 119 8.88 2.93 -5.52
N LYS A 120 9.11 1.88 -6.30
CA LYS A 120 9.32 0.51 -5.82
C LYS A 120 10.81 0.22 -5.85
N ALA A 121 11.36 -0.22 -4.73
CA ALA A 121 12.71 -0.76 -4.63
C ALA A 121 12.63 -2.21 -4.17
N LYS A 122 13.39 -3.09 -4.82
CA LYS A 122 13.49 -4.50 -4.43
C LYS A 122 14.94 -4.80 -4.11
N VAL A 123 15.19 -5.38 -2.95
CA VAL A 123 16.51 -5.94 -2.65
C VAL A 123 16.51 -7.35 -3.24
N GLU A 124 17.20 -7.53 -4.36
CA GLU A 124 17.48 -8.85 -4.90
C GLU A 124 18.69 -9.44 -4.17
N ALA A 125 18.65 -10.76 -3.95
CA ALA A 125 19.84 -11.53 -3.62
C ALA A 125 20.33 -12.17 -4.92
#